data_AF-A0A9J6BJT8-F1
#
_entry.id   AF-A0A9J6BJT8-F1
#
_cell.length_a   1.000
_cell.length_b   1.000
_cell.length_c   1.000
_cell.angle_alpha   90.00
_cell.angle_beta   90.00
_cell.angle_gamma   90.00
#
_symmetry.space_group_name_H-M   'P 1'
#
loop_
_entity.id
_entity.type
_entity.pdbx_description
1 polymer ?
#
loop_
_entity_poly.entity_id
_entity_poly.type
_entity_poly.pdbx_seq_one_letter_code
_entity_poly.pdbx_strand_id
1 'polypeptide(L)'
;MNENLTKINSSFVSERINKIRFVEESQAQLEASNFISGSSEIKNNVKFWKLIKNEFADEIENEFIPKAVSKLTIEGEVTGLEKIDRFNFAISSGSSMTIVSINPGKNEMNKLRESASFKNLHKFKTGDSALCMGVSVFDENISTIGEDGKINVISANNQKVITTIDDTDSEIDWE
;
A
#
# COMPACT_ATOMS: atom_id res chain seq x y z
N MET A 1 -23.16 -28.75 18.86
CA MET A 1 -22.37 -28.02 17.86
C MET A 1 -21.68 -26.90 18.61
N ASN A 2 -20.36 -26.97 18.81
CA ASN A 2 -19.61 -25.86 19.38
C ASN A 2 -19.34 -24.89 18.23
N GLU A 3 -20.01 -23.74 18.26
CA GLU A 3 -19.62 -22.61 17.42
C GLU A 3 -18.27 -22.12 17.94
N ASN A 4 -17.22 -22.24 17.12
CA ASN A 4 -15.95 -21.58 17.40
C ASN A 4 -16.20 -20.07 17.27
N LEU A 5 -16.47 -19.41 18.40
CA LEU A 5 -16.54 -17.96 18.49
C LEU A 5 -15.17 -17.41 18.09
N THR A 6 -15.11 -16.72 16.95
CA THR A 6 -13.91 -16.02 16.52
C THR A 6 -13.76 -14.76 17.36
N LYS A 7 -12.72 -14.70 18.20
CA LYS A 7 -12.40 -13.50 19.00
C LYS A 7 -11.85 -12.42 18.06
N ILE A 8 -12.54 -11.28 18.00
CA ILE A 8 -12.10 -10.11 17.21
C ILE A 8 -11.45 -9.11 18.15
N ASN A 9 -10.21 -8.71 17.84
CA ASN A 9 -9.45 -7.73 18.61
C ASN A 9 -9.49 -6.36 17.90
N SER A 10 -9.59 -5.29 18.68
CA SER A 10 -9.47 -3.90 18.19
C SER A 10 -8.32 -3.20 18.91
N SER A 11 -7.61 -2.31 18.21
CA SER A 11 -6.48 -1.57 18.76
C SER A 11 -6.49 -0.13 18.27
N PHE A 12 -6.28 0.81 19.20
CA PHE A 12 -6.15 2.22 18.89
C PHE A 12 -4.70 2.56 18.52
N VAL A 13 -4.49 3.21 17.38
CA VAL A 13 -3.14 3.49 16.83
C VAL A 13 -2.84 4.99 16.63
N SER A 14 -3.68 5.87 17.17
CA SER A 14 -3.52 7.35 17.13
C SER A 14 -3.35 7.95 15.72
N GLU A 15 -3.86 7.27 14.69
CA GLU A 15 -3.88 7.76 13.31
C GLU A 15 -5.06 7.14 12.55
N ARG A 16 -5.61 7.87 11.57
CA ARG A 16 -6.58 7.35 10.62
C ARG A 16 -5.88 6.49 9.58
N ILE A 17 -6.15 5.20 9.65
CA ILE A 17 -5.70 4.21 8.67
C ILE A 17 -6.67 4.20 7.49
N ASN A 18 -6.16 4.35 6.26
CA ASN A 18 -6.97 4.32 5.05
C ASN A 18 -6.84 3.00 4.28
N LYS A 19 -5.64 2.40 4.28
CA LYS A 19 -5.35 1.13 3.59
C LYS A 19 -4.53 0.19 4.46
N ILE A 20 -4.79 -1.11 4.32
CA ILE A 20 -4.06 -2.20 4.98
C ILE A 20 -3.85 -3.33 3.97
N ARG A 21 -2.66 -3.95 3.97
CA ARG A 21 -2.39 -5.24 3.31
C ARG A 21 -1.54 -6.13 4.20
N PHE A 22 -1.84 -7.43 4.22
CA PHE A 22 -1.00 -8.41 4.90
C PHE A 22 0.33 -8.60 4.17
N VAL A 23 1.37 -8.91 4.95
CA VAL A 23 2.69 -9.29 4.45
C VAL A 23 2.86 -10.77 4.71
N GLU A 24 2.93 -11.55 3.64
CA GLU A 24 3.13 -13.01 3.73
C GLU A 24 4.57 -13.32 4.17
N GLU A 25 4.72 -14.05 5.27
CA GLU A 25 6.04 -14.48 5.76
C GLU A 25 6.53 -15.73 5.01
N SER A 26 5.63 -16.69 4.72
CA SER A 26 5.90 -17.85 3.85
C SER A 26 4.59 -18.55 3.44
N GLN A 27 4.64 -19.37 2.38
CA GLN A 27 3.52 -20.25 2.00
C GLN A 27 3.18 -21.32 3.03
N ALA A 28 4.09 -21.62 3.96
CA ALA A 28 3.92 -22.65 4.99
C ALA A 28 3.27 -22.11 6.28
N GLN A 29 3.16 -20.79 6.42
CA GLN A 29 2.58 -20.15 7.59
C GLN A 29 1.10 -19.91 7.35
N LEU A 30 0.26 -20.56 8.16
CA LEU A 30 -1.20 -20.49 8.06
C LEU A 30 -1.76 -19.14 8.51
N GLU A 31 -1.01 -18.37 9.29
CA GLU A 31 -1.49 -17.12 9.91
C GLU A 31 -0.53 -15.96 9.62
N ALA A 32 -1.06 -14.89 9.00
CA ALA A 32 -0.30 -13.68 8.72
C ALA A 32 -0.18 -12.81 9.99
N SER A 33 1.02 -12.72 10.56
CA SER A 33 1.34 -11.87 11.73
C SER A 33 1.78 -10.45 11.38
N ASN A 34 2.06 -10.19 10.10
CA ASN A 34 2.62 -8.93 9.65
C ASN A 34 1.70 -8.25 8.64
N PHE A 35 1.65 -6.92 8.68
CA PHE A 35 0.89 -6.14 7.73
C PHE A 35 1.52 -4.77 7.52
N ILE A 36 1.19 -4.13 6.41
CA ILE A 36 1.53 -2.76 6.10
C ILE A 36 0.25 -1.92 6.08
N SER A 37 0.33 -0.68 6.54
CA SER A 37 -0.78 0.27 6.46
C SER A 37 -0.35 1.57 5.80
N GLY A 38 -1.32 2.27 5.22
CA GLY A 38 -1.20 3.64 4.75
C GLY A 38 -2.22 4.54 5.45
N SER A 39 -1.77 5.70 5.93
CA SER A 39 -2.63 6.64 6.65
C SER A 39 -3.26 7.69 5.73
N SER A 40 -4.23 8.40 6.28
CA SER A 40 -4.84 9.59 5.71
C SER A 40 -4.94 10.68 6.78
N GLU A 41 -3.88 11.44 6.95
CA GLU A 41 -3.64 12.41 8.02
C GLU A 41 -2.92 13.66 7.47
N ILE A 42 -2.63 14.63 8.33
CA ILE A 42 -1.81 15.81 7.99
C ILE A 42 -0.40 15.40 7.55
N LYS A 43 0.18 14.39 8.21
CA LYS A 43 1.47 13.78 7.83
C LYS A 43 1.26 12.31 7.54
N ASN A 44 1.19 11.98 6.26
CA ASN A 44 0.88 10.63 5.82
C ASN A 44 2.08 9.70 5.95
N ASN A 45 1.79 8.48 6.38
CA ASN A 45 2.79 7.49 6.66
C ASN A 45 2.35 6.14 6.12
N VAL A 46 3.35 5.40 5.67
CA VAL A 46 3.27 3.97 5.48
C VAL A 46 3.99 3.32 6.65
N LYS A 47 3.33 2.38 7.32
CA LYS A 47 3.90 1.69 8.48
C LYS A 47 3.88 0.20 8.28
N PHE A 48 4.97 -0.44 8.71
CA PHE A 48 5.05 -1.89 8.78
C PHE A 48 4.80 -2.31 10.23
N TRP A 49 3.93 -3.29 10.40
CA TRP A 49 3.41 -3.73 11.69
C TRP A 49 3.66 -5.21 11.89
N LYS A 50 3.90 -5.57 13.14
CA LYS A 50 3.91 -6.95 13.62
C LYS A 50 2.88 -7.12 14.72
N LEU A 51 2.11 -8.18 14.66
CA LEU A 51 1.31 -8.64 15.79
C LEU A 51 2.26 -9.29 16.80
N ILE A 52 2.30 -8.71 18.01
CA ILE A 52 3.08 -9.25 19.12
C ILE A 52 2.13 -9.74 20.20
N LYS A 53 2.53 -10.81 20.89
CA LYS A 53 1.79 -11.30 22.04
C LYS A 53 1.78 -10.24 23.13
N ASN A 54 0.60 -9.93 23.66
CA ASN A 54 0.44 -9.09 24.83
C ASN A 54 0.73 -9.94 26.07
N GLU A 55 1.85 -9.66 26.75
CA GLU A 55 2.26 -10.38 27.96
C GLU A 55 1.31 -10.15 29.15
N PHE A 56 0.47 -9.12 29.07
CA PHE A 56 -0.52 -8.76 30.08
C PHE A 56 -1.93 -9.23 29.73
N ALA A 57 -2.08 -9.98 28.64
CA ALA A 57 -3.39 -10.45 28.20
C ALA A 57 -4.03 -11.38 29.23
N ASP A 58 -5.19 -10.98 29.72
CA ASP A 58 -6.14 -11.84 30.44
C ASP A 58 -7.33 -12.21 29.53
N GLU A 59 -8.42 -12.73 30.10
CA GLU A 59 -9.59 -13.14 29.32
C GLU A 59 -10.23 -11.96 28.56
N ILE A 60 -10.10 -10.74 29.08
CA ILE A 60 -10.73 -9.52 28.59
C ILE A 60 -9.82 -8.81 27.58
N GLU A 61 -8.51 -8.79 27.83
CA GLU A 61 -7.54 -8.12 26.98
C GLU A 61 -7.28 -8.86 25.64
N ASN A 62 -6.77 -8.09 24.68
CA ASN A 62 -6.35 -8.63 23.40
C ASN A 62 -5.09 -9.48 23.58
N GLU A 63 -5.12 -10.73 23.13
CA GLU A 63 -3.94 -11.61 23.14
C GLU A 63 -2.80 -11.08 22.26
N PHE A 64 -3.13 -10.41 21.15
CA PHE A 64 -2.17 -9.82 20.24
C PHE A 64 -2.45 -8.34 20.02
N ILE A 65 -1.38 -7.54 20.01
CA ILE A 65 -1.43 -6.11 19.74
C ILE A 65 -0.53 -5.76 18.54
N PRO A 66 -0.95 -4.83 17.66
CA PRO A 66 -0.13 -4.37 16.55
C PRO A 66 0.97 -3.43 17.05
N LYS A 67 2.22 -3.72 16.70
CA LYS A 67 3.37 -2.87 16.96
C LYS A 67 3.98 -2.38 15.64
N ALA A 68 4.00 -1.06 15.44
CA ALA A 68 4.70 -0.46 14.31
C ALA A 68 6.22 -0.65 14.49
N VAL A 69 6.84 -1.39 13.58
CA VAL A 69 8.29 -1.68 13.60
C VAL A 69 9.07 -0.79 12.64
N SER A 70 8.41 -0.23 11.64
CA SER A 70 9.01 0.74 10.71
C SER A 70 7.97 1.70 10.16
N LYS A 71 8.45 2.85 9.71
CA LYS A 71 7.65 3.98 9.25
C LYS A 71 8.37 4.68 8.10
N LEU A 72 7.63 4.99 7.04
CA LEU A 72 8.07 5.82 5.93
C LEU A 72 7.03 6.95 5.75
N THR A 73 7.49 8.20 5.75
CA THR A 73 6.62 9.35 5.46
C THR A 73 6.37 9.42 3.96
N ILE A 74 5.13 9.61 3.54
CA ILE A 74 4.72 9.75 2.14
C ILE A 74 3.98 11.07 1.94
N GLU A 75 4.16 11.67 0.76
CA GLU A 75 3.46 12.88 0.34
C GLU A 75 2.05 12.54 -0.17
N GLY A 76 1.06 13.28 0.33
CA GLY A 76 -0.35 13.03 0.03
C GLY A 76 -0.96 11.88 0.84
N GLU A 77 -2.28 11.86 0.91
CA GLU A 77 -3.04 10.75 1.50
C GLU A 77 -2.77 9.45 0.74
N VAL A 78 -2.61 8.34 1.46
CA VAL A 78 -2.48 7.01 0.83
C VAL A 78 -3.86 6.55 0.37
N THR A 79 -4.09 6.52 -0.95
CA THR A 79 -5.36 6.15 -1.58
C THR A 79 -5.40 4.69 -2.04
N GLY A 80 -4.25 4.03 -2.12
CA GLY A 80 -4.12 2.66 -2.59
C GLY A 80 -2.83 2.03 -2.08
N LEU A 81 -2.89 0.72 -1.84
CA LEU A 81 -1.79 -0.07 -1.32
C LEU A 81 -1.97 -1.49 -1.83
N GLU A 82 -1.07 -1.95 -2.70
CA GLU A 82 -1.12 -3.28 -3.29
C GLU A 82 0.23 -3.98 -3.26
N LYS A 83 0.20 -5.30 -3.22
CA LYS A 83 1.39 -6.15 -3.20
C LYS A 83 1.92 -6.33 -4.62
N ILE A 84 3.22 -6.15 -4.80
CA ILE A 84 3.94 -6.50 -6.04
C ILE A 84 4.55 -7.89 -5.88
N ASP A 85 5.29 -8.10 -4.79
CA ASP A 85 5.84 -9.40 -4.44
C ASP A 85 5.93 -9.56 -2.91
N ARG A 86 6.73 -10.50 -2.41
CA ARG A 86 6.86 -10.75 -0.96
C ARG A 86 7.29 -9.51 -0.16
N PHE A 87 8.13 -8.65 -0.73
CA PHE A 87 8.75 -7.54 -0.01
C PHE A 87 8.43 -6.17 -0.61
N ASN A 88 7.85 -6.12 -1.81
CA ASN A 88 7.57 -4.89 -2.53
C ASN A 88 6.07 -4.59 -2.62
N PHE A 89 5.72 -3.32 -2.40
CA PHE A 89 4.35 -2.83 -2.39
C PHE A 89 4.24 -1.56 -3.24
N ALA A 90 3.19 -1.47 -4.04
CA ALA A 90 2.81 -0.26 -4.78
C ALA A 90 1.86 0.58 -3.93
N ILE A 91 2.13 1.88 -3.81
CA ILE A 91 1.38 2.79 -2.94
C ILE A 91 0.99 4.03 -3.74
N SER A 92 -0.31 4.22 -3.99
CA SER A 92 -0.78 5.48 -4.58
C SER A 92 -1.01 6.52 -3.48
N SER A 93 -0.53 7.74 -3.73
CA SER A 93 -0.71 8.86 -2.80
C SER A 93 -0.67 10.21 -3.50
N GLY A 94 -1.56 11.12 -3.10
CA GLY A 94 -1.71 12.41 -3.79
C GLY A 94 -1.96 12.17 -5.29
N SER A 95 -1.15 12.76 -6.17
CA SER A 95 -1.16 12.53 -7.63
C SER A 95 -0.11 11.54 -8.13
N SER A 96 0.47 10.76 -7.22
CA SER A 96 1.71 10.01 -7.43
C SER A 96 1.57 8.55 -7.00
N MET A 97 2.58 7.75 -7.31
CA MET A 97 2.72 6.39 -6.82
C MET A 97 4.17 6.12 -6.40
N THR A 98 4.35 5.35 -5.32
CA THR A 98 5.66 4.98 -4.80
C THR A 98 5.72 3.46 -4.61
N ILE A 99 6.83 2.85 -5.02
CA ILE A 99 7.16 1.46 -4.69
C ILE A 99 7.95 1.47 -3.37
N VAL A 100 7.43 0.77 -2.37
CA VAL A 100 8.03 0.64 -1.05
C VAL A 100 8.45 -0.81 -0.83
N SER A 101 9.68 -0.98 -0.36
CA SER A 101 10.25 -2.29 -0.03
C SER A 101 10.43 -2.47 1.47
N ILE A 102 10.16 -3.68 1.96
CA ILE A 102 10.52 -4.11 3.31
C ILE A 102 11.88 -4.82 3.22
N ASN A 103 12.90 -4.27 3.87
CA ASN A 103 14.25 -4.83 3.80
C ASN A 103 14.33 -6.20 4.50
N PRO A 104 14.73 -7.28 3.78
CA PRO A 104 14.90 -8.62 4.37
C PRO A 104 16.29 -8.83 5.01
N GLY A 105 17.24 -7.91 4.81
CA GLY A 105 18.64 -8.09 5.21
C GLY A 105 18.90 -7.96 6.71
N LYS A 106 19.89 -8.70 7.22
CA LYS A 106 20.21 -8.81 8.66
C LYS A 106 20.52 -7.49 9.37
N ASN A 107 21.12 -6.52 8.68
CA ASN A 107 21.56 -5.26 9.31
C ASN A 107 20.43 -4.21 9.43
N GLU A 108 19.34 -4.35 8.66
CA GLU A 108 18.22 -3.41 8.64
C GLU A 108 16.88 -4.13 8.43
N MET A 109 16.74 -5.30 9.04
CA MET A 109 15.58 -6.16 8.86
C MET A 109 14.30 -5.42 9.23
N ASN A 110 13.26 -5.55 8.39
CA ASN A 110 11.95 -4.94 8.57
C ASN A 110 11.90 -3.41 8.38
N LYS A 111 12.97 -2.75 7.89
CA LYS A 111 12.90 -1.33 7.54
C LYS A 111 12.17 -1.11 6.22
N LEU A 112 11.24 -0.17 6.19
CA LEU A 112 10.64 0.34 4.96
C LEU A 112 11.63 1.25 4.24
N ARG A 113 11.71 1.11 2.92
CA ARG A 113 12.50 1.96 2.04
C ARG A 113 11.70 2.30 0.79
N GLU A 114 11.83 3.53 0.32
CA GLU A 114 11.38 3.89 -1.02
C GLU A 114 12.35 3.31 -2.05
N SER A 115 11.81 2.52 -2.99
CA SER A 115 12.59 1.88 -4.05
C SER A 115 12.41 2.57 -5.41
N ALA A 116 11.24 3.17 -5.64
CA ALA A 116 10.96 4.03 -6.78
C ALA A 116 9.81 4.99 -6.45
N SER A 117 9.80 6.18 -7.05
CA SER A 117 8.69 7.13 -6.94
C SER A 117 8.36 7.72 -8.30
N PHE A 118 7.07 7.76 -8.60
CA PHE A 118 6.47 8.25 -9.84
C PHE A 118 5.60 9.45 -9.51
N LYS A 119 6.14 10.64 -9.69
CA LYS A 119 5.48 11.89 -9.34
C LYS A 119 4.61 12.41 -10.46
N ASN A 120 3.51 13.08 -10.11
CA ASN A 120 2.60 13.74 -11.06
C ASN A 120 2.08 12.79 -12.15
N LEU A 121 1.74 11.56 -11.77
CA LEU A 121 1.12 10.58 -12.68
C LEU A 121 -0.27 11.03 -13.14
N HIS A 122 -0.97 11.77 -12.27
CA HIS A 122 -2.32 12.25 -12.54
C HIS A 122 -2.39 13.77 -12.49
N LYS A 123 -2.90 14.35 -13.57
CA LYS A 123 -2.92 15.80 -13.79
C LYS A 123 -4.03 16.19 -14.75
N PHE A 124 -4.86 17.16 -14.34
CA PHE A 124 -5.88 17.75 -15.20
C PHE A 124 -5.26 18.52 -16.36
N LYS A 125 -6.04 18.70 -17.44
CA LYS A 125 -5.63 19.48 -18.63
C LYS A 125 -5.26 20.93 -18.32
N THR A 126 -5.81 21.50 -17.24
CA THR A 126 -5.47 22.84 -16.74
C THR A 126 -4.04 22.94 -16.22
N GLY A 127 -3.40 21.80 -15.93
CA GLY A 127 -2.11 21.76 -15.27
C GLY A 127 -2.21 21.57 -13.75
N ASP A 128 -3.41 21.42 -13.20
CA ASP A 128 -3.59 21.14 -11.78
C ASP A 128 -3.36 19.67 -11.45
N SER A 129 -2.85 19.40 -10.25
CA SER A 129 -2.65 18.05 -9.74
C SER A 129 -4.01 17.36 -9.56
N ALA A 130 -4.15 16.14 -10.09
CA ALA A 130 -5.33 15.30 -9.90
C ALA A 130 -5.00 14.14 -8.97
N LEU A 131 -5.93 13.71 -8.12
CA LEU A 131 -5.63 12.61 -7.19
C LEU A 131 -5.50 11.29 -7.95
N CYS A 132 -4.44 10.55 -7.65
CA CYS A 132 -4.33 9.12 -7.92
C CYS A 132 -5.29 8.41 -6.97
N MET A 133 -6.42 7.93 -7.49
CA MET A 133 -7.51 7.35 -6.70
C MET A 133 -7.26 5.90 -6.29
N GLY A 134 -6.40 5.19 -7.02
CA GLY A 134 -6.10 3.81 -6.70
C GLY A 134 -4.94 3.24 -7.49
N VAL A 135 -4.55 2.04 -7.09
CA VAL A 135 -3.50 1.23 -7.72
C VAL A 135 -3.96 -0.23 -7.75
N SER A 136 -3.58 -0.94 -8.81
CA SER A 136 -3.76 -2.38 -8.95
C SER A 136 -2.46 -2.99 -9.47
N VAL A 137 -2.17 -4.23 -9.09
CA VAL A 137 -0.95 -4.92 -9.51
C VAL A 137 -1.31 -6.27 -10.11
N PHE A 138 -0.74 -6.56 -11.27
CA PHE A 138 -0.80 -7.85 -11.93
C PHE A 138 0.60 -8.21 -12.43
N ASP A 139 1.15 -9.30 -11.88
CA ASP A 139 2.57 -9.66 -12.00
C ASP A 139 3.48 -8.46 -11.66
N GLU A 140 4.26 -7.99 -12.63
CA GLU A 140 5.18 -6.86 -12.48
C GLU A 140 4.62 -5.56 -13.06
N ASN A 141 3.36 -5.56 -13.50
CA ASN A 141 2.68 -4.39 -14.03
C ASN A 141 1.80 -3.76 -12.95
N ILE A 142 1.98 -2.47 -12.76
CA ILE A 142 1.24 -1.65 -11.81
C ILE A 142 0.36 -0.69 -12.61
N SER A 143 -0.95 -0.74 -12.40
CA SER A 143 -1.89 0.19 -13.01
C SER A 143 -2.35 1.20 -11.97
N THR A 144 -2.34 2.49 -12.32
CA THR A 144 -2.93 3.56 -11.48
C THR A 144 -4.08 4.24 -12.19
N ILE A 145 -5.06 4.69 -11.43
CA ILE A 145 -6.19 5.49 -11.93
C ILE A 145 -6.26 6.80 -11.15
N GLY A 146 -6.74 7.86 -11.79
CA GLY A 146 -6.89 9.16 -11.13
C GLY A 146 -8.12 9.94 -11.54
N GLU A 147 -8.36 11.03 -10.83
CA GLU A 147 -9.48 11.95 -11.06
C GLU A 147 -9.40 12.64 -12.43
N ASP A 148 -8.23 12.66 -13.05
CA ASP A 148 -8.03 13.14 -14.42
C ASP A 148 -8.54 12.18 -15.50
N GLY A 149 -9.10 11.03 -15.11
CA GLY A 149 -9.65 10.02 -16.01
C GLY A 149 -8.60 9.15 -16.70
N LYS A 150 -7.31 9.32 -16.36
CA LYS A 150 -6.21 8.57 -16.99
C LYS A 150 -5.94 7.26 -16.27
N ILE A 151 -5.46 6.28 -17.02
CA ILE A 151 -4.89 5.04 -16.50
C ILE A 151 -3.41 5.00 -16.86
N ASN A 152 -2.51 4.93 -15.87
CA ASN A 152 -1.09 4.73 -16.13
C ASN A 152 -0.72 3.27 -15.89
N VAL A 153 0.00 2.65 -16.83
CA VAL A 153 0.57 1.30 -16.67
C VAL A 153 2.07 1.43 -16.48
N ILE A 154 2.60 0.88 -15.39
CA ILE A 154 3.96 1.07 -14.91
C ILE A 154 4.61 -0.29 -14.73
N SER A 155 5.85 -0.44 -15.19
CA SER A 155 6.66 -1.63 -14.93
C SER A 155 7.35 -1.51 -13.58
N ALA A 156 7.11 -2.45 -12.66
CA ALA A 156 7.84 -2.54 -11.41
C ALA A 156 9.33 -2.85 -11.64
N ASN A 157 9.63 -3.75 -12.58
CA ASN A 157 11.01 -4.16 -12.91
C ASN A 157 11.83 -3.04 -13.53
N ASN A 158 11.28 -2.37 -14.54
CA ASN A 158 11.99 -1.30 -15.24
C ASN A 158 11.80 0.07 -14.60
N GLN A 159 10.96 0.16 -13.56
CA GLN A 159 10.63 1.38 -12.84
C GLN A 159 10.28 2.56 -13.78
N LYS A 160 9.42 2.29 -14.78
CA LYS A 160 9.01 3.28 -15.78
C LYS A 160 7.54 3.15 -16.12
N VAL A 161 6.93 4.29 -16.47
CA VAL A 161 5.61 4.30 -17.12
C VAL A 161 5.78 3.65 -18.50
N ILE A 162 5.03 2.57 -18.74
CA ILE A 162 4.99 1.85 -20.02
C ILE A 162 4.06 2.59 -20.97
N THR A 163 2.86 2.91 -20.50
CA THR A 163 1.83 3.58 -21.29
C THR A 163 0.86 4.34 -20.39
N THR A 164 0.21 5.35 -20.96
CA THR A 164 -0.88 6.09 -20.35
C THR A 164 -2.06 5.98 -21.29
N ILE A 165 -3.20 5.51 -20.78
CA ILE A 165 -4.46 5.46 -21.51
C ILE A 165 -5.24 6.70 -21.11
N ASP A 166 -5.51 7.56 -22.09
CA ASP A 166 -6.30 8.79 -21.95
C ASP A 166 -7.47 8.71 -22.95
N ASP A 167 -8.68 9.07 -22.53
CA ASP A 167 -9.91 8.98 -23.33
C ASP A 167 -9.85 9.87 -24.60
N THR A 168 -8.87 10.77 -24.69
CA THR A 168 -8.58 11.52 -25.92
C THR A 168 -7.95 10.71 -27.04
N ASP A 169 -7.55 9.45 -26.82
CA ASP A 169 -7.01 8.57 -27.88
C ASP A 169 -8.12 7.90 -28.72
N SER A 170 -9.38 8.36 -28.58
CA SER A 170 -10.56 7.84 -29.28
C SER A 170 -10.90 8.57 -30.60
N GLU A 171 -9.91 9.03 -31.37
CA GLU A 171 -10.08 9.18 -32.83
C GLU A 171 -9.67 7.85 -33.48
N ILE A 172 -10.55 6.85 -33.35
CA ILE A 172 -10.51 5.68 -34.22
C ILE A 172 -11.17 6.11 -35.53
N ASP A 173 -10.36 6.50 -36.51
CA ASP A 173 -10.80 6.63 -37.90
C ASP A 173 -11.29 5.26 -38.38
N TRP A 174 -12.61 5.12 -38.53
CA TRP A 174 -13.20 4.03 -39.27
C TRP A 174 -13.08 4.34 -40.77
N GLU A 175 -11.96 3.99 -41.38
CA GLU A 175 -11.86 3.80 -42.84
C GLU A 175 -12.42 2.43 -43.27
#